data_AF-A0A173M945-F1
#
_entry.id   AF-A0A173M945-F1
#
_cell.length_a   1.000
_cell.length_b   1.000
_cell.length_c   1.000
_cell.angle_alpha   90.00
_cell.angle_beta   90.00
_cell.angle_gamma   90.00
#
_symmetry.space_group_name_H-M   'P 1'
#
loop_
_entity.id
_entity.type
_entity.pdbx_description
1 polymer ?
#
loop_
_entity_poly.entity_id
_entity_poly.type
_entity_poly.pdbx_seq_one_letter_code
_entity_poly.pdbx_strand_id
1 'polypeptide(L)'
;MGVGAMCAIVLLYRFIRFITPYLKPSTLMSYYTKDAFALVTGSTDGIGKAIAMELAAKGFHIILHGRDTEKLKNTIAEIRTENPDCQILTLQHDGSKDQEPDIASLNLQQLTIPVIVNNVGVGPMGKLEDFSTQKIEETIRLNTIFPTVITSKLLSYRKGKALILNVSSYAALLPPPYLAVYAGTKAYNNAFSIALQREQENAEVISLLTGSVHTGSNKKPVTFMRPEARTYAKSVLNIIGCERKSIMPYWPHAVQTYLISLLPEKLIDNATRKAIQKELGDG
;
A
#
# COMPACT_ATOMS: atom_id res chain seq x y z
N MET A 1 -14.65 42.55 5.55
CA MET A 1 -13.48 41.67 5.32
C MET A 1 -13.44 41.35 3.84
N GLY A 2 -12.40 41.81 3.13
CA GLY A 2 -12.32 41.69 1.67
C GLY A 2 -12.02 40.27 1.18
N VAL A 3 -12.31 40.01 -0.10
CA VAL A 3 -12.08 38.72 -0.78
C VAL A 3 -10.66 38.17 -0.55
N GLY A 4 -9.65 39.04 -0.48
CA GLY A 4 -8.26 38.64 -0.21
C GLY A 4 -8.03 37.99 1.15
N ALA A 5 -8.68 38.47 2.22
CA ALA A 5 -8.55 37.88 3.55
C ALA A 5 -9.20 36.49 3.62
N MET A 6 -10.34 36.32 2.95
CA MET A 6 -11.02 35.02 2.86
C MET A 6 -10.18 34.02 2.06
N CYS A 7 -9.59 34.42 0.93
CA CYS A 7 -8.66 33.58 0.17
C CYS A 7 -7.45 33.15 1.00
N ALA A 8 -6.83 34.07 1.74
CA ALA A 8 -5.69 33.76 2.61
C ALA A 8 -6.05 32.73 3.69
N ILE A 9 -7.21 32.86 4.33
CA ILE A 9 -7.71 31.90 5.34
C ILE A 9 -7.92 30.51 4.72
N VAL A 10 -8.54 30.43 3.53
CA VAL A 10 -8.77 29.14 2.85
C VAL A 10 -7.45 28.47 2.46
N LEU A 11 -6.47 29.24 1.96
CA LEU A 11 -5.15 28.72 1.60
C LEU A 11 -4.39 28.24 2.84
N LEU A 12 -4.41 29.02 3.92
CA LEU A 12 -3.80 28.63 5.19
C LEU A 12 -4.44 27.36 5.76
N TYR A 13 -5.77 27.26 5.74
CA TYR A 13 -6.48 26.06 6.18
C TYR A 13 -6.11 24.83 5.34
N ARG A 14 -6.03 24.97 4.00
CA ARG A 14 -5.58 23.89 3.11
C ARG A 14 -4.15 23.47 3.40
N PHE A 15 -3.26 24.43 3.63
CA PHE A 15 -1.86 24.17 3.97
C PHE A 15 -1.73 23.44 5.32
N ILE A 16 -2.40 23.92 6.37
CA ILE A 16 -2.44 23.26 7.68
C ILE A 16 -2.94 21.83 7.51
N ARG A 17 -4.08 21.64 6.85
CA ARG A 17 -4.63 20.30 6.59
C ARG A 17 -3.69 19.40 5.80
N PHE A 18 -2.87 19.94 4.91
CA PHE A 18 -1.87 19.19 4.16
C PHE A 18 -0.73 18.70 5.06
N ILE A 19 -0.22 19.56 5.96
CA ILE A 19 0.95 19.23 6.80
C ILE A 19 0.59 18.40 8.05
N THR A 20 -0.57 18.62 8.66
CA THR A 20 -0.94 18.00 9.96
C THR A 20 -0.77 16.48 10.00
N PRO A 21 -1.17 15.70 8.97
CA PRO A 21 -1.01 14.24 9.00
C PRO A 21 0.44 13.76 9.19
N TYR A 22 1.43 14.55 8.76
CA TYR A 22 2.85 14.23 8.84
C TYR A 22 3.52 14.69 10.14
N LEU A 23 2.82 15.50 10.93
CA LEU A 23 3.29 16.01 12.22
C LEU A 23 2.70 15.24 13.41
N LYS A 24 1.60 14.52 13.19
CA LYS A 24 0.98 13.68 14.23
C LYS A 24 1.86 12.47 14.55
N PRO A 25 2.05 12.14 15.85
CA PRO A 25 2.75 10.92 16.22
C PRO A 25 1.95 9.68 15.81
N SER A 26 2.65 8.63 15.41
CA SER A 26 2.01 7.36 15.03
C SER A 26 1.32 6.71 16.22
N THR A 27 0.11 6.20 15.99
CA THR A 27 -0.65 5.39 16.96
C THR A 27 -0.50 3.88 16.73
N LEU A 28 0.46 3.43 15.91
CA LEU A 28 0.69 2.01 15.59
C LEU A 28 0.70 1.11 16.84
N MET A 29 1.36 1.55 17.91
CA MET A 29 1.48 0.74 19.13
C MET A 29 0.15 0.55 19.88
N SER A 30 -0.92 1.28 19.51
CA SER A 30 -2.26 1.02 20.04
C SER A 30 -2.89 -0.28 19.52
N TYR A 31 -2.32 -0.86 18.47
CA TYR A 31 -2.70 -2.15 17.90
C TYR A 31 -1.83 -3.30 18.43
N TYR A 32 -0.81 -3.01 19.24
CA TYR A 32 0.12 -4.01 19.72
C TYR A 32 -0.40 -4.74 20.97
N THR A 33 -0.22 -6.06 20.96
CA THR A 33 -0.28 -6.94 22.12
C THR A 33 0.87 -7.94 22.02
N LYS A 34 1.25 -8.59 23.12
CA LYS A 34 2.36 -9.57 23.14
C LYS A 34 2.26 -10.63 22.04
N ASP A 35 1.04 -11.09 21.75
CA ASP A 35 0.75 -12.14 20.76
C ASP A 35 0.18 -11.59 19.44
N ALA A 36 0.37 -10.28 19.16
CA ALA A 36 -0.18 -9.64 17.96
C ALA A 36 0.62 -10.01 16.71
N PHE A 37 -0.09 -10.54 15.71
CA PHE A 37 0.43 -10.79 14.38
C PHE A 37 0.03 -9.68 13.40
N ALA A 38 0.93 -9.35 12.48
CA ALA A 38 0.63 -8.53 11.30
C ALA A 38 0.69 -9.38 10.04
N LEU A 39 -0.41 -9.43 9.28
CA LEU A 39 -0.42 -10.03 7.95
C LEU A 39 0.07 -9.03 6.92
N VAL A 40 1.08 -9.39 6.13
CA VAL A 40 1.58 -8.56 5.03
C VAL A 40 1.54 -9.34 3.73
N THR A 41 0.73 -8.91 2.76
CA THR A 41 0.63 -9.58 1.47
C THR A 41 1.70 -9.12 0.49
N GLY A 42 2.33 -10.06 -0.23
CA GLY A 42 3.39 -9.73 -1.17
C GLY A 42 4.64 -9.28 -0.43
N SER A 43 4.97 -9.99 0.65
CA SER A 43 5.99 -9.61 1.63
C SER A 43 7.35 -10.26 1.36
N THR A 44 7.55 -10.86 0.18
CA THR A 44 8.79 -11.54 -0.19
C THR A 44 9.83 -10.63 -0.87
N ASP A 45 9.44 -9.40 -1.22
CA ASP A 45 10.32 -8.39 -1.82
C ASP A 45 9.74 -6.97 -1.61
N GLY A 46 10.54 -5.95 -1.90
CA GLY A 46 10.11 -4.56 -2.03
C GLY A 46 9.40 -3.98 -0.81
N ILE A 47 8.31 -3.25 -1.07
CA ILE A 47 7.55 -2.51 -0.05
C ILE A 47 6.97 -3.45 1.01
N GLY A 48 6.36 -4.57 0.60
CA GLY A 48 5.76 -5.52 1.53
C GLY A 48 6.78 -6.13 2.47
N LYS A 49 7.93 -6.55 1.94
CA LYS A 49 9.03 -7.06 2.77
C LYS A 49 9.52 -6.01 3.76
N ALA A 50 9.75 -4.78 3.29
CA ALA A 50 10.20 -3.69 4.15
C ALA A 50 9.20 -3.35 5.26
N ILE A 51 7.89 -3.35 4.97
CA ILE A 51 6.85 -3.15 5.98
C ILE A 51 6.84 -4.29 6.99
N ALA A 52 6.95 -5.54 6.53
CA ALA A 52 7.02 -6.71 7.42
C ALA A 52 8.21 -6.62 8.39
N MET A 53 9.39 -6.23 7.89
CA MET A 53 10.58 -6.08 8.73
C MET A 53 10.45 -4.90 9.72
N GLU A 54 9.87 -3.76 9.31
CA GLU A 54 9.63 -2.64 10.23
C GLU A 54 8.59 -2.99 11.30
N LEU A 55 7.55 -3.76 10.97
CA LEU A 55 6.57 -4.24 11.95
C LEU A 55 7.21 -5.22 12.94
N ALA A 56 8.07 -6.12 12.46
CA ALA A 56 8.84 -7.02 13.32
C ALA A 56 9.74 -6.25 14.29
N ALA A 57 10.41 -5.19 13.82
CA ALA A 57 11.22 -4.28 14.64
C ALA A 57 10.39 -3.48 15.67
N LYS A 58 9.06 -3.42 15.52
CA LYS A 58 8.12 -2.87 16.51
C LYS A 58 7.53 -3.93 17.44
N GLY A 59 7.98 -5.17 17.34
CA GLY A 59 7.60 -6.28 18.20
C GLY A 59 6.42 -7.11 17.72
N PHE A 60 5.82 -6.80 16.56
CA PHE A 60 4.75 -7.63 16.00
C PHE A 60 5.31 -8.95 15.48
N HIS A 61 4.59 -10.04 15.70
CA HIS A 61 4.81 -11.26 14.95
C HIS A 61 4.28 -11.11 13.52
N ILE A 62 4.80 -11.88 12.57
CA ILE A 62 4.54 -11.62 11.15
C ILE A 62 3.92 -12.84 10.49
N ILE A 63 2.84 -12.61 9.73
CA ILE A 63 2.34 -13.57 8.74
C ILE A 63 2.80 -13.07 7.37
N LEU A 64 3.75 -13.77 6.78
CA LEU A 64 4.28 -13.47 5.46
C LEU A 64 3.42 -14.12 4.39
N HIS A 65 3.06 -13.39 3.34
CA HIS A 65 2.36 -13.94 2.19
C HIS A 65 3.14 -13.75 0.89
N GLY A 66 3.22 -14.82 0.11
CA GLY A 66 3.81 -14.84 -1.23
C GLY A 66 3.64 -16.21 -1.88
N ARG A 67 3.89 -16.29 -3.20
CA ARG A 67 3.77 -17.52 -3.98
C ARG A 67 5.05 -18.34 -4.09
N ASP A 68 6.19 -17.73 -3.78
CA ASP A 68 7.52 -18.30 -3.96
C ASP A 68 8.09 -18.73 -2.60
N THR A 69 8.22 -20.05 -2.40
CA THR A 69 8.67 -20.65 -1.15
C THR A 69 10.10 -20.24 -0.78
N GLU A 70 11.01 -20.13 -1.76
CA GLU A 70 12.41 -19.80 -1.49
C GLU A 70 12.55 -18.33 -1.10
N LYS A 71 11.81 -17.42 -1.76
CA LYS A 71 11.79 -16.01 -1.34
C LYS A 71 11.14 -15.80 0.03
N LEU A 72 10.13 -16.62 0.38
CA LEU A 72 9.58 -16.63 1.73
C LEU A 72 10.65 -17.04 2.75
N LYS A 73 11.38 -18.14 2.52
CA LYS A 73 12.48 -18.59 3.39
C LYS A 73 13.55 -17.53 3.57
N ASN A 74 13.97 -16.87 2.50
CA ASN A 74 14.95 -15.79 2.57
C ASN A 74 14.46 -14.62 3.43
N THR A 75 13.20 -14.22 3.24
CA THR A 75 12.60 -13.15 4.06
C THR A 75 12.50 -13.54 5.54
N ILE A 76 12.13 -14.80 5.83
CA ILE A 76 12.13 -15.33 7.20
C ILE A 76 13.50 -15.24 7.83
N ALA A 77 14.55 -15.65 7.11
CA ALA A 77 15.93 -15.61 7.60
C ALA A 77 16.33 -14.17 7.94
N GLU A 78 16.09 -13.22 7.05
CA GLU A 78 16.41 -11.81 7.29
C GLU A 78 15.65 -11.22 8.48
N ILE A 79 14.34 -11.49 8.61
CA ILE A 79 13.57 -11.01 9.76
C ILE A 79 14.11 -11.61 11.06
N ARG A 80 14.44 -12.90 11.09
CA ARG A 80 15.00 -13.57 12.29
C ARG A 80 16.39 -13.05 12.65
N THR A 81 17.20 -12.67 11.68
CA THR A 81 18.51 -12.04 11.92
C THR A 81 18.36 -10.69 12.63
N GLU A 82 17.38 -9.87 12.23
CA GLU A 82 17.13 -8.56 12.86
C GLU A 82 16.27 -8.66 14.14
N ASN A 83 15.39 -9.66 14.23
CA ASN A 83 14.33 -9.79 15.25
C ASN A 83 14.18 -11.27 15.68
N PRO A 84 15.09 -11.80 16.52
CA PRO A 84 15.14 -13.24 16.82
C PRO A 84 13.90 -13.77 17.54
N ASP A 85 13.21 -12.93 18.33
CA ASP A 85 11.99 -13.30 19.07
C ASP A 85 10.71 -13.21 18.23
N CYS A 86 10.82 -12.77 16.97
CA CYS A 86 9.67 -12.65 16.08
C CYS A 86 9.18 -14.04 15.65
N GLN A 87 7.97 -14.42 16.07
CA GLN A 87 7.26 -15.55 15.47
C GLN A 87 6.86 -15.20 14.03
N ILE A 88 7.04 -16.15 13.12
CA ILE A 88 6.75 -15.95 11.71
C ILE A 88 5.92 -17.12 11.20
N LEU A 89 4.76 -16.82 10.63
CA LEU A 89 3.90 -17.74 9.90
C LEU A 89 3.95 -17.41 8.41
N THR A 90 3.61 -18.37 7.56
CA THR A 90 3.56 -18.18 6.11
C THR A 90 2.20 -18.55 5.55
N LEU A 91 1.66 -17.67 4.71
CA LEU A 91 0.52 -17.95 3.84
C LEU A 91 1.05 -18.04 2.40
N GLN A 92 1.42 -19.26 1.98
CA GLN A 92 1.87 -19.51 0.61
C GLN A 92 0.65 -19.62 -0.32
N HIS A 93 0.48 -18.66 -1.23
CA HIS A 93 -0.69 -18.58 -2.09
C HIS A 93 -0.41 -17.67 -3.31
N ASP A 94 -0.92 -18.03 -4.50
CA ASP A 94 -0.90 -17.16 -5.67
C ASP A 94 -2.28 -16.50 -5.87
N GLY A 95 -2.42 -15.28 -5.33
CA GLY A 95 -3.61 -14.45 -5.47
C GLY A 95 -3.97 -14.02 -6.91
N SER A 96 -3.20 -14.43 -7.93
CA SER A 96 -3.56 -14.24 -9.35
C SER A 96 -4.19 -15.48 -10.00
N LYS A 97 -3.94 -16.71 -9.50
CA LYS A 97 -4.55 -17.96 -10.02
C LYS A 97 -5.51 -18.72 -9.08
N ASP A 98 -5.16 -18.89 -7.81
CA ASP A 98 -5.88 -19.72 -6.83
C ASP A 98 -7.20 -19.10 -6.35
N GLN A 99 -8.30 -19.86 -6.28
CA GLN A 99 -9.63 -19.30 -5.99
C GLN A 99 -9.72 -18.61 -4.63
N GLU A 100 -9.32 -19.28 -3.55
CA GLU A 100 -9.33 -18.70 -2.21
C GLU A 100 -8.05 -19.03 -1.43
N PRO A 101 -7.51 -18.06 -0.67
CA PRO A 101 -6.44 -18.36 0.27
C PRO A 101 -6.95 -19.31 1.36
N ASP A 102 -6.16 -20.33 1.67
CA ASP A 102 -6.38 -21.19 2.83
C ASP A 102 -5.99 -20.47 4.12
N ILE A 103 -6.79 -19.47 4.49
CA ILE A 103 -6.61 -18.73 5.74
C ILE A 103 -6.98 -19.62 6.95
N ALA A 104 -7.74 -20.70 6.75
CA ALA A 104 -8.12 -21.61 7.81
C ALA A 104 -6.89 -22.34 8.39
N SER A 105 -5.89 -22.63 7.55
CA SER A 105 -4.59 -23.18 7.97
C SER A 105 -3.85 -22.33 9.02
N LEU A 106 -4.13 -21.02 9.10
CA LEU A 106 -3.52 -20.12 10.09
C LEU A 106 -4.15 -20.24 11.48
N ASN A 107 -5.19 -21.06 11.67
CA ASN A 107 -5.91 -21.20 12.93
C ASN A 107 -6.34 -19.85 13.54
N LEU A 108 -6.99 -19.03 12.71
CA LEU A 108 -7.36 -17.63 13.01
C LEU A 108 -8.09 -17.42 14.34
N GLN A 109 -8.80 -18.44 14.85
CA GLN A 109 -9.52 -18.34 16.12
C GLN A 109 -8.59 -18.13 17.33
N GLN A 110 -7.34 -18.61 17.22
CA GLN A 110 -6.32 -18.54 18.26
C GLN A 110 -5.33 -17.39 18.05
N LEU A 111 -5.32 -16.77 16.87
CA LEU A 111 -4.43 -15.66 16.54
C LEU A 111 -5.10 -14.30 16.75
N THR A 112 -4.32 -13.33 17.21
CA THR A 112 -4.73 -11.92 17.23
C THR A 112 -4.04 -11.22 16.06
N ILE A 113 -4.80 -10.86 15.03
CA ILE A 113 -4.26 -10.22 13.81
C ILE A 113 -4.83 -8.79 13.69
N PRO A 114 -4.33 -7.83 14.48
CA PRO A 114 -4.85 -6.47 14.47
C PRO A 114 -4.34 -5.67 13.26
N VAL A 115 -3.27 -6.10 12.57
CA VAL A 115 -2.70 -5.36 11.43
C VAL A 115 -2.76 -6.20 10.15
N ILE A 116 -3.38 -5.63 9.12
CA ILE A 116 -3.50 -6.24 7.78
C ILE A 116 -2.92 -5.25 6.77
N VAL A 117 -1.90 -5.67 6.04
CA VAL A 117 -1.27 -4.87 4.98
C VAL A 117 -1.48 -5.56 3.64
N ASN A 118 -2.47 -5.07 2.88
CA ASN A 118 -2.74 -5.48 1.52
C ASN A 118 -1.79 -4.77 0.56
N ASN A 119 -0.57 -5.30 0.44
CA ASN A 119 0.48 -4.74 -0.41
C ASN A 119 0.60 -5.43 -1.78
N VAL A 120 0.24 -6.72 -1.88
CA VAL A 120 0.46 -7.50 -3.10
C VAL A 120 -0.17 -6.83 -4.32
N GLY A 121 0.54 -6.89 -5.45
CA GLY A 121 0.01 -6.44 -6.72
C GLY A 121 1.03 -6.41 -7.84
N VAL A 122 0.54 -6.25 -9.06
CA VAL A 122 1.32 -6.14 -10.29
C VAL A 122 0.77 -5.02 -11.17
N GLY A 123 1.65 -4.34 -11.92
CA GLY A 123 1.29 -3.29 -12.86
C GLY A 123 1.88 -3.55 -14.24
N PRO A 124 1.31 -4.46 -15.04
CA PRO A 124 1.78 -4.65 -16.41
C PRO A 124 1.57 -3.37 -17.21
N MET A 125 2.61 -2.93 -17.91
CA MET A 125 2.58 -1.74 -18.78
C MET A 125 2.50 -2.20 -20.23
N GLY A 126 1.59 -1.62 -21.00
CA GLY A 126 1.35 -1.99 -22.39
C GLY A 126 0.05 -1.39 -22.93
N LYS A 127 -0.18 -1.51 -24.24
CA LYS A 127 -1.47 -1.15 -24.81
C LYS A 127 -2.53 -2.13 -24.34
N LEU A 128 -3.75 -1.65 -24.15
CA LEU A 128 -4.82 -2.49 -23.62
C LEU A 128 -5.18 -3.62 -24.60
N GLU A 129 -5.20 -3.31 -25.90
CA GLU A 129 -5.47 -4.26 -26.98
C GLU A 129 -4.42 -5.38 -27.11
N ASP A 130 -3.23 -5.21 -26.53
CA ASP A 130 -2.15 -6.21 -26.57
C ASP A 130 -2.23 -7.21 -25.40
N PHE A 131 -3.05 -6.94 -24.37
CA PHE A 131 -3.20 -7.85 -23.23
C PHE A 131 -4.23 -8.94 -23.51
N SER A 132 -3.85 -10.19 -23.24
CA SER A 132 -4.81 -11.29 -23.23
C SER A 132 -5.84 -11.13 -22.12
N THR A 133 -7.05 -11.66 -22.34
CA THR A 133 -8.12 -11.70 -21.32
C THR A 133 -7.60 -12.27 -19.99
N GLN A 134 -6.87 -13.38 -20.05
CA GLN A 134 -6.25 -14.00 -18.88
C GLN A 134 -5.35 -13.03 -18.12
N LYS A 135 -4.51 -12.25 -18.81
CA LYS A 135 -3.61 -11.30 -18.15
C LYS A 135 -4.36 -10.17 -17.45
N ILE A 136 -5.44 -9.69 -18.08
CA ILE A 136 -6.33 -8.67 -17.50
C ILE A 136 -6.99 -9.23 -16.23
N GLU A 137 -7.59 -10.42 -16.31
CA GLU A 137 -8.24 -11.10 -15.19
C GLU A 137 -7.28 -11.37 -14.03
N GLU A 138 -6.09 -11.94 -14.29
CA GLU A 138 -5.06 -12.18 -13.28
C GLU A 138 -4.64 -10.88 -12.57
N THR A 139 -4.53 -9.77 -13.32
CA THR A 139 -4.15 -8.46 -12.78
C THR A 139 -5.24 -7.87 -11.90
N ILE A 140 -6.51 -7.94 -12.35
CA ILE A 140 -7.66 -7.49 -11.56
C ILE A 140 -7.74 -8.33 -10.30
N ARG A 141 -7.71 -9.66 -10.44
CA ARG A 141 -7.86 -10.58 -9.32
C ARG A 141 -6.80 -10.39 -8.24
N LEU A 142 -5.53 -10.28 -8.62
CA LEU A 142 -4.44 -10.09 -7.67
C LEU A 142 -4.50 -8.72 -6.98
N ASN A 143 -4.84 -7.67 -7.74
CA ASN A 143 -4.80 -6.30 -7.23
C ASN A 143 -6.06 -5.89 -6.45
N THR A 144 -7.22 -6.51 -6.72
CA THR A 144 -8.53 -6.13 -6.15
C THR A 144 -9.21 -7.29 -5.42
N ILE A 145 -9.55 -8.37 -6.12
CA ILE A 145 -10.38 -9.45 -5.57
C ILE A 145 -9.67 -10.11 -4.38
N PHE A 146 -8.41 -10.47 -4.54
CA PHE A 146 -7.63 -11.12 -3.49
C PHE A 146 -7.54 -10.29 -2.20
N PRO A 147 -7.09 -9.02 -2.20
CA PRO A 147 -7.04 -8.22 -0.98
C PRO A 147 -8.43 -7.95 -0.39
N THR A 148 -9.47 -7.80 -1.22
CA THR A 148 -10.86 -7.67 -0.74
C THR A 148 -11.32 -8.94 0.00
N VAL A 149 -11.08 -10.13 -0.57
CA VAL A 149 -11.45 -11.41 0.04
C VAL A 149 -10.68 -11.65 1.34
N ILE A 150 -9.36 -11.40 1.36
CA ILE A 150 -8.53 -11.49 2.57
C ILE A 150 -9.10 -10.58 3.67
N THR A 151 -9.39 -9.32 3.32
CA THR A 151 -9.91 -8.33 4.27
C THR A 151 -11.28 -8.76 4.82
N SER A 152 -12.18 -9.18 3.94
CA SER A 152 -13.52 -9.65 4.32
C SER A 152 -13.46 -10.83 5.29
N LYS A 153 -12.63 -11.85 4.97
CA LYS A 153 -12.43 -13.01 5.86
C LYS A 153 -11.83 -12.59 7.20
N LEU A 154 -10.77 -11.78 7.23
CA LEU A 154 -10.14 -11.42 8.51
C LEU A 154 -11.00 -10.50 9.37
N LEU A 155 -11.84 -9.67 8.77
CA LEU A 155 -12.81 -8.86 9.51
C LEU A 155 -13.83 -9.72 10.27
N SER A 156 -14.21 -10.90 9.75
CA SER A 156 -15.16 -11.78 10.45
C SER A 156 -14.54 -12.51 11.65
N TYR A 157 -13.22 -12.69 11.69
CA TYR A 157 -12.48 -13.29 12.82
C TYR A 157 -11.85 -12.26 13.76
N ARG A 158 -12.05 -10.97 13.47
CA ARG A 158 -11.42 -9.87 14.21
C ARG A 158 -11.87 -9.83 15.66
N LYS A 159 -10.92 -9.57 16.55
CA LYS A 159 -11.14 -9.21 17.96
C LYS A 159 -10.55 -7.83 18.21
N GLY A 160 -11.36 -6.90 18.74
CA GLY A 160 -10.89 -5.56 19.13
C GLY A 160 -10.58 -4.61 17.97
N LYS A 161 -9.55 -3.76 18.16
CA LYS A 161 -9.13 -2.74 17.19
C LYS A 161 -8.36 -3.37 16.03
N ALA A 162 -8.55 -2.84 14.83
CA ALA A 162 -7.79 -3.27 13.66
C ALA A 162 -7.24 -2.08 12.84
N LEU A 163 -6.15 -2.35 12.14
CA LEU A 163 -5.49 -1.48 11.19
C LEU A 163 -5.41 -2.20 9.85
N ILE A 164 -6.04 -1.64 8.83
CA ILE A 164 -6.05 -2.17 7.47
C ILE A 164 -5.38 -1.16 6.55
N LEU A 165 -4.24 -1.54 6.00
CA LEU A 165 -3.45 -0.73 5.08
C LEU A 165 -3.57 -1.31 3.67
N ASN A 166 -4.20 -0.58 2.76
CA ASN A 166 -4.36 -1.00 1.38
C ASN A 166 -3.41 -0.20 0.48
N VAL A 167 -2.45 -0.87 -0.15
CA VAL A 167 -1.50 -0.22 -1.05
C VAL A 167 -2.19 0.13 -2.36
N SER A 168 -2.51 1.41 -2.51
CA SER A 168 -2.93 2.03 -3.75
C SER A 168 -1.70 2.66 -4.45
N SER A 169 -1.92 3.56 -5.40
CA SER A 169 -0.89 4.17 -6.21
C SER A 169 -1.29 5.60 -6.54
N TYR A 170 -0.31 6.45 -6.82
CA TYR A 170 -0.55 7.73 -7.50
C TYR A 170 -1.39 7.55 -8.78
N ALA A 171 -1.23 6.42 -9.49
CA ALA A 171 -2.01 6.09 -10.68
C ALA A 171 -3.53 5.98 -10.43
N ALA A 172 -3.96 5.86 -9.17
CA ALA A 172 -5.38 5.91 -8.80
C ALA A 172 -6.00 7.30 -8.94
N LEU A 173 -5.18 8.36 -8.86
CA LEU A 173 -5.62 9.76 -8.93
C LEU A 173 -5.35 10.36 -10.32
N LEU A 174 -4.18 10.05 -10.88
CA LEU A 174 -3.74 10.54 -12.18
C LEU A 174 -3.27 9.35 -13.02
N PRO A 175 -4.20 8.62 -13.67
CA PRO A 175 -3.91 7.41 -14.43
C PRO A 175 -2.96 7.69 -15.61
N PRO A 176 -1.77 7.07 -15.66
CA PRO A 176 -0.90 7.18 -16.83
C PRO A 176 -1.40 6.29 -17.99
N PRO A 177 -1.12 6.68 -19.26
CA PRO A 177 -1.38 5.82 -20.40
C PRO A 177 -0.59 4.51 -20.28
N TYR A 178 -1.08 3.46 -20.95
CA TYR A 178 -0.49 2.11 -20.95
C TYR A 178 -0.51 1.38 -19.60
N LEU A 179 -1.17 1.93 -18.59
CA LEU A 179 -1.38 1.31 -17.27
C LEU A 179 -2.87 1.26 -16.92
N ALA A 180 -3.76 1.23 -17.91
CA ALA A 180 -5.20 1.38 -17.71
C ALA A 180 -5.78 0.38 -16.69
N VAL A 181 -5.48 -0.91 -16.85
CA VAL A 181 -5.94 -1.95 -15.91
C VAL A 181 -5.38 -1.71 -14.51
N TYR A 182 -4.07 -1.46 -14.39
CA TYR A 182 -3.41 -1.20 -13.11
C TYR A 182 -3.96 0.06 -12.40
N ALA A 183 -4.14 1.15 -13.13
CA ALA A 183 -4.70 2.38 -12.58
C ALA A 183 -6.13 2.15 -12.08
N GLY A 184 -6.94 1.41 -12.85
CA GLY A 184 -8.29 1.01 -12.46
C GLY A 184 -8.32 0.18 -11.16
N THR A 185 -7.44 -0.81 -11.02
CA THR A 185 -7.37 -1.62 -9.79
C THR A 185 -6.91 -0.80 -8.58
N LYS A 186 -5.97 0.15 -8.76
CA LYS A 186 -5.52 1.02 -7.68
C LYS A 186 -6.56 2.08 -7.30
N ALA A 187 -7.35 2.56 -8.26
CA ALA A 187 -8.53 3.38 -8.01
C ALA A 187 -9.59 2.62 -7.20
N TYR A 188 -9.86 1.34 -7.55
CA TYR A 188 -10.70 0.46 -6.74
C TYR A 188 -10.19 0.36 -5.30
N ASN A 189 -8.91 0.07 -5.08
CA ASN A 189 -8.35 -0.04 -3.72
C ASN A 189 -8.50 1.25 -2.91
N ASN A 190 -8.37 2.41 -3.57
CA ASN A 190 -8.57 3.71 -2.93
C ASN A 190 -10.04 3.93 -2.52
N ALA A 191 -10.98 3.71 -3.45
CA ALA A 191 -12.40 3.83 -3.17
C ALA A 191 -12.87 2.82 -2.09
N PHE A 192 -12.45 1.56 -2.22
CA PHE A 192 -12.71 0.48 -1.26
C PHE A 192 -12.27 0.85 0.16
N SER A 193 -11.04 1.37 0.31
CA SER A 193 -10.52 1.77 1.63
C SER A 193 -11.33 2.90 2.26
N ILE A 194 -11.70 3.91 1.47
CA ILE A 194 -12.47 5.06 1.94
C ILE A 194 -13.88 4.63 2.36
N ALA A 195 -14.51 3.74 1.59
CA ALA A 195 -15.82 3.18 1.91
C ALA A 195 -15.75 2.32 3.18
N LEU A 196 -14.82 1.36 3.24
CA LEU A 196 -14.67 0.47 4.38
C LEU A 196 -14.34 1.24 5.68
N GLN A 197 -13.51 2.29 5.63
CA GLN A 197 -13.28 3.15 6.79
C GLN A 197 -14.58 3.81 7.30
N ARG A 198 -15.56 4.10 6.43
CA ARG A 198 -16.84 4.69 6.84
C ARG A 198 -17.78 3.65 7.47
N GLU A 199 -17.61 2.38 7.13
CA GLU A 199 -18.39 1.26 7.68
C GLU A 199 -17.84 0.80 9.04
N GLN A 200 -16.54 0.98 9.29
CA GLN A 200 -15.87 0.46 10.47
C GLN A 200 -15.68 1.52 11.56
N GLU A 201 -16.25 1.27 12.74
CA GLU A 201 -16.07 2.13 13.92
C GLU A 201 -14.77 1.82 14.69
N ASN A 202 -14.42 0.54 14.76
CA ASN A 202 -13.30 0.03 15.56
C ASN A 202 -12.14 -0.48 14.68
N ALA A 203 -12.05 -0.01 13.43
CA ALA A 203 -10.88 -0.23 12.57
C ALA A 203 -10.45 1.07 11.88
N GLU A 204 -9.14 1.28 11.81
CA GLU A 204 -8.54 2.28 10.94
C GLU A 204 -8.21 1.62 9.60
N VAL A 205 -8.71 2.17 8.51
CA VAL A 205 -8.53 1.70 7.14
C VAL A 205 -7.94 2.85 6.32
N ILE A 206 -6.74 2.65 5.81
CA ILE A 206 -5.97 3.67 5.10
C ILE A 206 -5.62 3.18 3.69
N SER A 207 -5.98 3.97 2.68
CA SER A 207 -5.41 3.83 1.35
C SER A 207 -4.04 4.51 1.28
N LEU A 208 -3.00 3.73 1.01
CA LEU A 208 -1.64 4.20 0.85
C LEU A 208 -1.39 4.55 -0.62
N LEU A 209 -1.52 5.82 -0.98
CA LEU A 209 -1.20 6.32 -2.31
C LEU A 209 0.32 6.32 -2.49
N THR A 210 0.80 5.31 -3.21
CA THR A 210 2.24 5.05 -3.34
C THR A 210 2.78 5.69 -4.61
N GLY A 211 3.83 6.50 -4.48
CA GLY A 211 4.63 6.99 -5.60
C GLY A 211 5.69 5.97 -6.01
N SER A 212 6.72 6.42 -6.74
CA SER A 212 7.81 5.53 -7.14
C SER A 212 8.70 5.18 -5.94
N VAL A 213 8.95 3.90 -5.70
CA VAL A 213 9.82 3.36 -4.63
C VAL A 213 10.83 2.41 -5.25
N HIS A 214 12.09 2.44 -4.80
CA HIS A 214 13.10 1.48 -5.23
C HIS A 214 12.81 0.09 -4.63
N THR A 215 12.62 -0.91 -5.48
CA THR A 215 12.27 -2.30 -5.11
C THR A 215 12.92 -3.27 -6.11
N GLY A 216 12.86 -4.58 -5.85
CA GLY A 216 13.32 -5.58 -6.82
C GLY A 216 12.58 -5.52 -8.17
N SER A 217 11.32 -5.04 -8.19
CA SER A 217 10.54 -4.78 -9.40
C SER A 217 10.76 -3.39 -10.02
N ASN A 218 11.31 -2.43 -9.29
CA ASN A 218 11.65 -1.08 -9.76
C ASN A 218 13.10 -0.72 -9.39
N LYS A 219 14.03 -1.17 -10.23
CA LYS A 219 15.48 -1.12 -9.96
C LYS A 219 16.17 0.20 -10.32
N LYS A 220 15.44 1.24 -10.69
CA LYS A 220 16.04 2.55 -11.03
C LYS A 220 16.90 3.08 -9.82
N PRO A 221 17.76 4.10 -9.94
CA PRO A 221 18.63 4.56 -8.83
C PRO A 221 17.93 5.30 -7.67
N VAL A 222 18.15 4.99 -6.39
CA VAL A 222 17.51 5.71 -5.27
C VAL A 222 17.67 7.23 -5.40
N THR A 223 16.59 7.99 -5.20
CA THR A 223 16.59 9.47 -5.20
C THR A 223 15.71 10.01 -4.09
N PHE A 224 15.74 11.33 -3.86
CA PHE A 224 14.82 11.98 -2.92
C PHE A 224 13.33 11.69 -3.22
N MET A 225 12.98 11.66 -4.52
CA MET A 225 11.62 11.36 -5.00
C MET A 225 11.36 9.86 -5.13
N ARG A 226 12.38 9.02 -4.96
CA ARG A 226 12.28 7.57 -5.00
C ARG A 226 13.07 6.93 -3.87
N PRO A 227 12.46 6.83 -2.69
CA PRO A 227 13.13 6.29 -1.53
C PRO A 227 13.39 4.79 -1.69
N GLU A 228 14.28 4.26 -0.86
CA GLU A 228 14.38 2.84 -0.59
C GLU A 228 13.08 2.31 0.04
N ALA A 229 12.80 1.02 -0.16
CA ALA A 229 11.62 0.36 0.40
C ALA A 229 11.54 0.50 1.93
N ARG A 230 12.67 0.43 2.65
CA ARG A 230 12.71 0.57 4.12
C ARG A 230 12.35 1.98 4.59
N THR A 231 12.86 3.02 3.91
CA THR A 231 12.49 4.42 4.16
C THR A 231 11.01 4.67 3.90
N TYR A 232 10.48 4.09 2.82
CA TYR A 232 9.05 4.16 2.52
C TYR A 232 8.21 3.45 3.60
N ALA A 233 8.61 2.24 4.02
CA ALA A 233 7.93 1.47 5.05
C ALA A 233 7.86 2.22 6.39
N LYS A 234 8.95 2.86 6.83
CA LYS A 234 8.94 3.74 8.01
C LYS A 234 7.92 4.86 7.89
N SER A 235 7.83 5.48 6.70
CA SER A 235 6.85 6.53 6.44
C SER A 235 5.41 6.01 6.50
N VAL A 236 5.16 4.78 6.02
CA VAL A 236 3.86 4.09 6.16
C VAL A 236 3.49 3.91 7.63
N LEU A 237 4.42 3.42 8.46
CA LEU A 237 4.12 3.20 9.88
C LEU A 237 3.99 4.50 10.67
N ASN A 238 4.68 5.56 10.25
CA ASN A 238 4.64 6.85 10.94
C ASN A 238 3.31 7.61 10.76
N ILE A 239 2.54 7.34 9.70
CA ILE A 239 1.27 8.03 9.44
C ILE A 239 0.04 7.38 10.09
N ILE A 240 0.22 6.27 10.81
CA ILE A 240 -0.91 5.56 11.45
C ILE A 240 -1.53 6.47 12.53
N GLY A 241 -2.86 6.61 12.54
CA GLY A 241 -3.55 7.58 13.41
C GLY A 241 -3.60 9.00 12.85
N CYS A 242 -3.22 9.23 11.58
CA CYS A 242 -3.24 10.56 10.98
C CYS A 242 -4.64 11.09 10.60
N GLU A 243 -5.69 10.29 10.84
CA GLU A 243 -7.11 10.60 10.54
C GLU A 243 -7.39 10.80 9.03
N ARG A 244 -6.50 10.30 8.16
CA ARG A 244 -6.70 10.31 6.71
C ARG A 244 -7.03 8.91 6.22
N LYS A 245 -8.14 8.82 5.49
CA LYS A 245 -8.60 7.58 4.83
C LYS A 245 -7.80 7.24 3.56
N SER A 246 -7.15 8.25 2.99
CA SER A 246 -6.28 8.15 1.81
C SER A 246 -5.17 9.18 1.94
N ILE A 247 -3.93 8.73 1.84
CA ILE A 247 -2.74 9.57 2.08
C ILE A 247 -1.54 9.04 1.30
N MET A 248 -0.62 9.93 0.94
CA MET A 248 0.73 9.58 0.48
C MET A 248 1.65 9.53 1.69
N PRO A 249 2.08 8.34 2.16
CA PRO A 249 2.79 8.23 3.43
C PRO A 249 4.16 8.93 3.40
N TYR A 250 4.85 8.83 2.26
CA TYR A 250 6.11 9.52 2.03
C TYR A 250 5.82 10.96 1.58
N TRP A 251 6.02 11.93 2.47
CA TRP A 251 5.64 13.33 2.27
C TRP A 251 6.20 13.96 0.97
N PRO A 252 7.40 13.61 0.45
CA PRO A 252 7.85 14.15 -0.83
C PRO A 252 6.93 13.77 -1.99
N HIS A 253 6.36 12.55 -1.99
CA HIS A 253 5.35 12.16 -2.99
C HIS A 253 4.09 13.02 -2.87
N ALA A 254 3.70 13.39 -1.66
CA ALA A 254 2.55 14.27 -1.41
C ALA A 254 2.77 15.67 -2.01
N VAL A 255 3.96 16.25 -1.79
CA VAL A 255 4.34 17.55 -2.35
C VAL A 255 4.39 17.49 -3.87
N GLN A 256 5.01 16.45 -4.43
CA GLN A 256 5.08 16.25 -5.88
C GLN A 256 3.69 16.18 -6.50
N THR A 257 2.80 15.39 -5.92
CA THR A 257 1.43 15.23 -6.40
C THR A 257 0.66 16.53 -6.31
N TYR A 258 0.81 17.26 -5.21
CA TYR A 258 0.21 18.58 -5.06
C TYR A 258 0.68 19.53 -6.17
N LEU A 259 1.99 19.60 -6.43
CA LEU A 259 2.54 20.44 -7.50
C LEU A 259 2.05 20.02 -8.88
N ILE A 260 1.97 18.72 -9.18
CA ILE A 260 1.43 18.22 -10.44
C ILE A 260 -0.04 18.60 -10.59
N SER A 261 -0.83 18.56 -9.51
CA SER A 261 -2.25 18.91 -9.54
C SER A 261 -2.53 20.40 -9.85
N LEU A 262 -1.51 21.26 -9.78
CA LEU A 262 -1.61 22.67 -10.18
C LEU A 262 -1.42 22.87 -11.68
N LEU A 263 -0.93 21.86 -12.41
CA LEU A 263 -0.66 21.96 -13.84
C LEU A 263 -1.94 21.72 -14.66
N PRO A 264 -2.09 22.41 -15.80
CA PRO A 264 -3.11 22.09 -16.79
C PRO A 264 -3.05 20.63 -17.24
N GLU A 265 -4.21 20.00 -17.38
CA GLU A 265 -4.36 18.59 -17.79
C GLU A 265 -3.59 18.26 -19.08
N LYS A 266 -3.66 19.13 -20.09
CA LYS A 266 -2.89 18.99 -21.35
C LYS A 266 -1.38 18.86 -21.13
N LEU A 267 -0.82 19.56 -20.15
CA LEU A 267 0.61 19.46 -19.84
C LEU A 267 0.92 18.15 -19.13
N ILE A 268 0.06 17.71 -18.20
CA ILE A 268 0.18 16.42 -17.51
C ILE A 268 0.11 15.28 -18.53
N ASP A 269 -0.85 15.31 -19.45
CA ASP A 269 -1.02 14.28 -20.48
C ASP A 269 0.20 14.17 -21.39
N ASN A 270 0.70 15.31 -21.87
CA ASN A 270 1.87 15.35 -22.74
C ASN A 270 3.13 14.87 -22.01
N ALA A 271 3.34 15.29 -20.76
CA ALA A 271 4.48 14.87 -19.95
C ALA A 271 4.42 13.37 -19.63
N THR A 272 3.26 12.89 -19.19
CA THR A 272 3.06 11.48 -18.84
C THR A 272 3.19 10.58 -20.06
N ARG A 273 2.63 10.97 -21.21
CA ARG A 273 2.78 10.22 -22.47
C ARG A 273 4.25 10.09 -22.87
N LYS A 274 5.02 11.19 -22.84
CA LYS A 274 6.46 11.15 -23.14
C LYS A 274 7.24 10.28 -22.15
N ALA A 275 6.93 10.39 -20.86
CA ALA A 275 7.59 9.59 -19.82
C ALA A 275 7.34 8.10 -20.03
N ILE A 276 6.08 7.68 -20.27
CA ILE A 276 5.75 6.28 -20.47
C ILE A 276 6.29 5.76 -21.81
N GLN A 277 6.28 6.55 -22.88
CA GLN A 277 6.90 6.14 -24.15
C GLN A 277 8.39 5.83 -24.02
N LYS A 278 9.11 6.60 -23.19
CA LYS A 278 10.50 6.30 -22.86
C LYS A 278 10.64 4.95 -22.13
N GLU A 279 9.78 4.70 -21.15
CA GLU A 279 9.76 3.42 -20.42
C GLU A 279 9.44 2.23 -21.32
N LEU A 280 8.57 2.41 -22.32
CA LEU A 280 8.23 1.37 -23.31
C LEU A 280 9.32 1.14 -24.36
N GLY A 281 10.16 2.15 -24.63
CA GLY A 281 11.26 2.07 -25.61
C GLY A 281 12.60 1.61 -25.02
N ASP A 282 12.77 1.72 -23.70
CA ASP A 282 13.97 1.31 -22.96
C ASP A 282 13.88 -0.17 -22.45
N GLY A 283 12.81 -0.90 -22.79
CA GLY A 283 12.54 -2.29 -22.37
C GLY A 283 12.47 -3.28 -23.52
#